data_AF-A0A963L442-F1
#
_entry.id   AF-A0A963L442-F1
#
_cell.length_a   1.000
_cell.length_b   1.000
_cell.length_c   1.000
_cell.angle_alpha   90.00
_cell.angle_beta   90.00
_cell.angle_gamma   90.00
#
_symmetry.space_group_name_H-M   'P 1'
#
loop_
_entity.id
_entity.type
_entity.pdbx_description
1 polymer ?
#
loop_
_entity_poly.entity_id
_entity_poly.type
_entity_poly.pdbx_seq_one_letter_code
_entity_poly.pdbx_strand_id
1 'polypeptide(L)'
;FGAGLLDALAQVAVDGQPVLLVAYDSEYPEPLRAKRDTPDCAGVAMLLTPSPSGALGQLTVAPTTDAAEALADASLDALRQAIPAMRALPLLRHMARGQAGEAVLDYLAPMQLRAAWTPC
;
A
#
# COMPACT_ATOMS: atom_id res chain seq x y z
N PHE A 1 -5.30 1.61 2.82
CA PHE A 1 -3.98 1.86 2.21
C PHE A 1 -4.07 2.71 0.93
N GLY A 2 -4.67 2.22 -0.17
CA GLY A 2 -4.60 2.88 -1.49
C GLY A 2 -4.99 4.36 -1.53
N ALA A 3 -6.07 4.76 -0.85
CA ALA A 3 -6.49 6.16 -0.76
C ALA A 3 -5.43 7.06 -0.10
N GLY A 4 -4.87 6.59 1.02
CA GLY A 4 -3.81 7.31 1.73
C GLY A 4 -2.51 7.37 0.93
N LEU A 5 -2.20 6.35 0.12
CA LEU A 5 -1.07 6.41 -0.81
C LEU A 5 -1.25 7.49 -1.87
N LEU A 6 -2.43 7.54 -2.51
CA LEU A 6 -2.73 8.55 -3.52
C LEU A 6 -2.67 9.98 -2.93
N ASP A 7 -3.26 10.17 -1.74
CA ASP A 7 -3.25 11.46 -1.04
C ASP A 7 -1.81 11.87 -0.64
N ALA A 8 -1.02 10.96 -0.07
CA ALA A 8 0.36 11.25 0.30
C ALA A 8 1.23 11.60 -0.90
N LEU A 9 1.06 10.91 -2.04
CA LEU A 9 1.76 11.25 -3.28
C LEU A 9 1.32 12.62 -3.83
N ALA A 10 0.04 12.96 -3.72
CA ALA A 10 -0.46 14.28 -4.09
C ALA A 10 0.16 15.38 -3.21
N GLN A 11 0.24 15.18 -1.90
CA GLN A 11 0.91 16.11 -0.98
C GLN A 11 2.39 16.30 -1.34
N VAL A 12 3.14 15.22 -1.60
CA VAL A 12 4.54 15.32 -2.04
C VAL A 12 4.67 16.12 -3.34
N ALA A 13 3.80 15.85 -4.31
CA ALA A 13 3.83 16.50 -5.62
C ALA A 13 3.45 17.99 -5.57
N VAL A 14 2.50 18.36 -4.72
CA VAL A 14 2.00 19.74 -4.60
C VAL A 14 2.89 20.58 -3.68
N ASP A 15 3.25 20.05 -2.50
CA ASP A 15 3.98 20.82 -1.49
C ASP A 15 5.50 20.72 -1.64
N GLY A 16 5.99 19.74 -2.41
CA GLY A 16 7.43 19.53 -2.60
C GLY A 16 8.16 19.20 -1.30
N GLN A 17 7.47 18.60 -0.32
CA GLN A 17 8.01 18.20 0.96
C GLN A 17 7.92 16.69 1.17
N PRO A 18 8.81 16.09 1.98
CA PRO A 18 8.68 14.69 2.38
C PRO A 18 7.37 14.43 3.16
N VAL A 19 6.71 13.31 2.86
CA VAL A 19 5.50 12.86 3.56
C VAL A 19 5.71 11.44 4.08
N LEU A 20 5.45 11.23 5.38
CA LEU A 20 5.42 9.90 5.97
C LEU A 20 3.99 9.35 5.91
N LEU A 21 3.74 8.41 5.00
CA LEU A 21 2.50 7.64 5.00
C LEU A 21 2.61 6.54 6.05
N VAL A 22 1.69 6.52 7.02
CA VAL A 22 1.52 5.41 7.97
C VAL A 22 0.11 4.85 7.82
N ALA A 23 0.03 3.56 7.49
CA ALA A 23 -1.21 2.80 7.50
C ALA A 23 -1.08 1.66 8.50
N TYR A 24 -2.00 1.55 9.44
CA TYR A 24 -2.01 0.45 10.40
C TYR A 24 -3.45 0.07 10.73
N ASP A 25 -3.64 -1.19 11.09
CA ASP A 25 -4.88 -1.71 11.63
C ASP A 25 -4.55 -2.60 12.83
N SER A 26 -5.43 -2.56 13.82
CA SER A 26 -5.34 -3.33 15.05
C SER A 26 -6.73 -3.80 15.46
N GLU A 27 -6.78 -4.75 16.39
CA GLU A 27 -8.04 -5.23 16.95
C GLU A 27 -8.91 -4.11 17.52
N TYR A 28 -10.21 -4.20 17.28
CA TYR A 28 -11.20 -3.32 17.88
C TYR A 28 -11.66 -3.88 19.23
N PRO A 29 -12.04 -3.02 20.19
CA PRO A 29 -12.77 -3.47 21.37
C PRO A 29 -14.21 -3.87 21.01
N GLU A 30 -14.84 -4.67 21.86
CA GLU A 30 -16.28 -4.92 21.74
C GLU A 30 -17.08 -3.63 22.02
N PRO A 31 -18.20 -3.38 21.32
CA PRO A 31 -18.91 -4.29 20.41
C PRO A 31 -18.47 -4.19 18.93
N LEU A 32 -17.48 -3.36 18.62
CA LEU A 32 -17.04 -3.11 17.25
C LEU A 32 -16.36 -4.34 16.65
N ARG A 33 -15.63 -5.10 17.47
CA ARG A 33 -15.01 -6.37 17.06
C ARG A 33 -16.03 -7.34 16.45
N ALA A 34 -17.22 -7.47 17.03
CA ALA A 34 -18.29 -8.32 16.50
C ALA A 34 -18.80 -7.91 15.11
N LYS A 35 -18.51 -6.69 14.63
CA LYS A 35 -18.88 -6.22 13.28
C LYS A 35 -17.74 -6.30 12.28
N ARG A 36 -16.50 -6.34 12.76
CA ARG A 36 -15.31 -6.37 11.93
C ARG A 36 -14.19 -7.07 12.67
N ASP A 37 -14.10 -8.37 12.44
CA ASP A 37 -12.98 -9.17 12.92
C ASP A 37 -11.73 -8.81 12.11
N THR A 38 -10.68 -8.37 12.81
CA THR A 38 -9.37 -8.13 12.20
C THR A 38 -8.45 -9.16 12.86
N PRO A 39 -7.93 -10.14 12.09
CA PRO A 39 -7.35 -11.35 12.68
C PRO A 39 -6.03 -11.13 13.41
N ASP A 40 -5.40 -9.97 13.19
CA ASP A 40 -4.14 -9.57 13.81
C ASP A 40 -3.93 -8.04 13.65
N CYS A 41 -2.88 -7.52 14.26
CA CYS A 41 -2.41 -6.14 14.08
C CYS A 41 -1.29 -6.09 13.04
N ALA A 42 -1.38 -5.17 12.08
CA ALA A 42 -0.28 -4.93 11.13
C ALA A 42 -0.26 -3.49 10.62
N GLY A 43 0.91 -3.05 10.16
CA GLY A 43 1.08 -1.72 9.60
C GLY A 43 2.21 -1.62 8.59
N VAL A 44 2.15 -0.56 7.80
CA VAL A 44 3.14 -0.17 6.79
C VAL A 44 3.41 1.31 6.95
N ALA A 45 4.68 1.67 6.94
CA ALA A 45 5.12 3.06 6.89
C ALA A 45 6.04 3.27 5.69
N MET A 46 5.82 4.33 4.92
CA MET A 46 6.64 4.71 3.77
C MET A 46 6.95 6.20 3.83
N LEU A 47 8.24 6.55 3.79
CA LEU A 47 8.68 7.91 3.60
C LEU A 47 8.74 8.21 2.09
N LEU A 48 7.88 9.11 1.63
CA LEU A 48 7.80 9.54 0.24
C LEU A 48 8.53 10.90 0.13
N THR A 49 9.48 11.01 -0.79
CA THR A 49 10.28 12.22 -0.99
C THR A 49 10.13 12.76 -2.42
N PRO A 50 10.20 14.08 -2.63
CA PRO A 50 10.15 14.67 -3.98
C PRO A 50 11.47 14.51 -4.75
N SER A 51 12.56 14.18 -4.05
CA SER A 51 13.91 13.99 -4.61
C SER A 51 14.35 12.54 -4.46
N PRO A 52 15.06 11.98 -5.47
CA PRO A 52 15.58 10.62 -5.42
C PRO A 52 16.82 10.46 -4.52
N SER A 53 17.38 11.55 -3.98
CA SER A 53 18.58 11.49 -3.15
C SER A 53 18.33 10.67 -1.88
N GLY A 54 19.02 9.53 -1.75
CA GLY A 54 18.86 8.61 -0.61
C GLY A 54 17.60 7.75 -0.64
N ALA A 55 16.86 7.74 -1.75
CA ALA A 55 15.66 6.90 -1.90
C ALA A 55 16.02 5.41 -2.09
N LEU A 56 15.12 4.52 -1.67
CA LEU A 56 15.22 3.07 -1.94
C LEU A 56 14.83 2.71 -3.39
N GLY A 57 14.09 3.60 -4.05
CA GLY A 57 13.57 3.41 -5.40
C GLY A 57 12.50 4.44 -5.73
N GLN A 58 12.04 4.39 -6.98
CA GLN A 58 11.00 5.26 -7.52
C GLN A 58 9.66 4.54 -7.54
N LEU A 59 8.61 5.23 -7.11
CA LEU A 59 7.23 4.76 -7.13
C LEU A 59 6.39 5.66 -8.04
N THR A 60 5.67 5.06 -8.98
CA THR A 60 4.68 5.73 -9.84
C THR A 60 3.33 5.08 -9.62
N VAL A 61 2.29 5.89 -9.43
CA VAL A 61 0.92 5.39 -9.24
C VAL A 61 0.00 5.97 -10.30
N ALA A 62 -0.81 5.12 -10.93
CA ALA A 62 -1.80 5.50 -11.92
C ALA A 62 -3.13 4.78 -11.67
N PRO A 63 -4.27 5.38 -12.04
CA PRO A 63 -5.56 4.69 -11.97
C PRO A 63 -5.63 3.54 -12.99
N THR A 64 -6.34 2.47 -12.62
CA THR A 64 -6.63 1.34 -13.51
C THR A 64 -8.00 0.74 -13.18
N THR A 65 -8.56 -0.04 -14.11
CA THR A 65 -9.76 -0.86 -13.88
C THR A 65 -9.43 -2.35 -13.69
N ASP A 66 -8.16 -2.72 -13.75
CA ASP A 66 -7.71 -4.10 -13.51
C ASP A 66 -8.01 -4.53 -12.07
N ALA A 67 -8.22 -5.82 -11.86
CA ALA A 67 -8.41 -6.38 -10.53
C ALA A 67 -7.15 -6.23 -9.67
N ALA A 68 -7.33 -6.05 -8.36
CA ALA A 68 -6.21 -6.02 -7.42
C ALA A 68 -5.46 -7.35 -7.41
N GLU A 69 -4.13 -7.27 -7.36
CA GLU A 69 -3.26 -8.43 -7.45
C GLU A 69 -3.39 -9.31 -6.20
N ALA A 70 -3.56 -10.61 -6.42
CA ALA A 70 -3.48 -11.63 -5.38
C ALA A 70 -2.03 -12.10 -5.21
N LEU A 71 -1.65 -12.46 -3.98
CA LEU A 71 -0.35 -13.05 -3.70
C LEU A 71 -0.38 -14.57 -3.91
N ALA A 72 0.72 -15.11 -4.44
CA ALA A 72 0.89 -16.57 -4.60
C ALA A 72 1.02 -17.30 -3.25
N ASP A 73 1.55 -16.63 -2.23
CA ASP A 73 1.57 -17.15 -0.87
C ASP A 73 0.20 -16.96 -0.23
N ALA A 74 -0.49 -18.07 0.05
CA ALA A 74 -1.85 -18.06 0.58
C ALA A 74 -1.95 -17.39 1.96
N SER A 75 -0.92 -17.51 2.81
CA SER A 75 -0.93 -16.89 4.14
C SER A 75 -0.83 -15.36 4.04
N LEU A 76 0.05 -14.87 3.16
CA LEU A 76 0.18 -13.44 2.90
C LEU A 76 -1.04 -12.88 2.15
N ASP A 77 -1.63 -13.64 1.22
CA ASP A 77 -2.86 -13.20 0.55
C ASP A 77 -4.04 -13.12 1.51
N ALA A 78 -4.15 -14.06 2.46
CA ALA A 78 -5.17 -14.00 3.51
C ALA A 78 -5.01 -12.72 4.36
N LEU A 79 -3.78 -12.37 4.77
CA LEU A 79 -3.50 -11.13 5.47
C LEU A 79 -3.82 -9.89 4.61
N ARG A 80 -3.44 -9.90 3.33
CA ARG A 80 -3.78 -8.83 2.36
C ARG A 80 -5.29 -8.60 2.31
N GLN A 81 -6.08 -9.67 2.31
CA GLN A 81 -7.54 -9.57 2.24
C GLN A 81 -8.16 -9.08 3.55
N ALA A 82 -7.66 -9.58 4.68
CA ALA A 82 -8.24 -9.35 6.00
C ALA A 82 -7.83 -8.01 6.64
N ILE A 83 -6.61 -7.53 6.37
CA ILE A 83 -6.05 -6.33 7.01
C ILE A 83 -5.92 -5.18 5.98
N PRO A 84 -6.66 -4.06 6.12
CA PRO A 84 -6.65 -2.95 5.16
C PRO A 84 -5.28 -2.35 4.83
N ALA A 85 -4.36 -2.26 5.79
CA ALA A 85 -2.99 -1.81 5.60
C ALA A 85 -2.19 -2.80 4.76
N MET A 86 -2.47 -4.11 4.89
CA MET A 86 -1.80 -5.19 4.15
C MET A 86 -2.21 -5.28 2.69
N ARG A 87 -3.16 -4.45 2.23
CA ARG A 87 -3.39 -4.22 0.78
C ARG A 87 -2.13 -3.68 0.07
N ALA A 88 -1.12 -3.24 0.81
CA ALA A 88 0.20 -2.87 0.32
C ALA A 88 1.11 -4.06 -0.07
N LEU A 89 0.82 -5.28 0.40
CA LEU A 89 1.73 -6.42 0.30
C LEU A 89 2.20 -6.74 -1.14
N PRO A 90 1.36 -6.67 -2.19
CA PRO A 90 1.82 -6.87 -3.57
C PRO A 90 2.96 -5.92 -3.97
N LEU A 91 2.89 -4.66 -3.55
CA LEU A 91 3.95 -3.67 -3.78
C LEU A 91 5.17 -3.95 -2.91
N LEU A 92 4.98 -4.22 -1.62
CA LEU A 92 6.07 -4.53 -0.69
C LEU A 92 6.86 -5.77 -1.10
N ARG A 93 6.24 -6.74 -1.79
CA ARG A 93 6.93 -7.92 -2.34
C ARG A 93 8.04 -7.52 -3.33
N HIS A 94 7.77 -6.56 -4.21
CA HIS A 94 8.76 -6.06 -5.17
C HIS A 94 9.90 -5.30 -4.46
N MET A 95 9.54 -4.44 -3.50
CA MET A 95 10.49 -3.69 -2.67
C MET A 95 11.41 -4.62 -1.86
N ALA A 96 10.83 -5.60 -1.16
CA ALA A 96 11.58 -6.55 -0.33
C ALA A 96 12.52 -7.45 -1.14
N ARG A 97 12.21 -7.69 -2.42
CA ARG A 97 13.07 -8.45 -3.34
C ARG A 97 14.10 -7.58 -4.07
N GLY A 98 14.03 -6.25 -3.94
CA GLY A 98 14.85 -5.34 -4.73
C GLY A 98 14.62 -5.51 -6.24
N GLN A 99 13.39 -5.82 -6.65
CA GLN A 99 13.03 -6.09 -8.04
C GLN A 99 12.12 -4.99 -8.58
N ALA A 100 12.41 -4.49 -9.77
CA ALA A 100 11.47 -3.64 -10.49
C ALA A 100 10.22 -4.44 -10.88
N GLY A 101 9.06 -3.79 -10.85
CA GLY A 101 7.81 -4.44 -11.18
C GLY A 101 6.60 -3.57 -10.91
N GLU A 102 5.44 -4.08 -11.30
CA GLU A 102 4.16 -3.43 -11.06
C GLU A 102 3.29 -4.30 -10.17
N ALA A 103 2.40 -3.65 -9.42
CA ALA A 103 1.34 -4.29 -8.68
C ALA A 103 0.04 -3.49 -8.81
N VAL A 104 -1.09 -4.18 -8.90
CA VAL A 104 -2.41 -3.52 -8.83
C VAL A 104 -2.91 -3.60 -7.40
N LEU A 105 -3.16 -2.45 -6.79
CA LEU A 105 -3.55 -2.28 -5.39
C LEU A 105 -5.03 -1.90 -5.28
N ASP A 106 -5.66 -2.36 -4.20
CA ASP A 106 -7.04 -2.01 -3.89
C ASP A 106 -7.21 -0.51 -3.56
N TYR A 107 -8.24 0.08 -4.18
CA TYR A 107 -8.74 1.43 -3.91
C TYR A 107 -10.27 1.43 -3.79
N LEU A 108 -10.98 2.21 -4.60
CA LEU A 108 -12.43 2.41 -4.54
C LEU A 108 -13.03 1.96 -5.87
N ALA A 109 -13.74 0.83 -5.83
CA ALA A 109 -14.41 0.29 -7.01
C ALA A 109 -15.28 1.36 -7.72
N PRO A 110 -15.27 1.41 -9.06
CA PRO A 110 -14.62 0.47 -9.99
C PRO A 110 -13.13 0.76 -10.30
N MET A 111 -12.50 1.71 -9.61
CA MET A 111 -11.12 2.14 -9.89
C MET A 111 -10.11 1.58 -8.87
N GLN A 112 -9.03 1.00 -9.37
CA GLN A 112 -7.90 0.48 -8.61
C GLN A 112 -6.64 1.31 -8.92
N LEU A 113 -5.53 1.01 -8.24
CA LEU A 113 -4.26 1.72 -8.42
C LEU A 113 -3.18 0.80 -8.96
N ARG A 114 -2.66 1.08 -10.16
CA ARG A 114 -1.44 0.45 -10.66
C ARG A 114 -0.24 1.19 -10.06
N ALA A 115 0.56 0.48 -9.27
CA ALA A 115 1.77 0.98 -8.65
C ALA A 115 2.99 0.34 -9.31
N ALA A 116 3.79 1.14 -10.02
CA ALA A 116 5.05 0.74 -10.62
C ALA A 116 6.22 1.12 -9.71
N TRP A 117 7.10 0.17 -9.45
CA TRP A 117 8.26 0.30 -8.58
C TRP A 117 9.55 0.01 -9.34
N THR A 118 10.56 0.86 -9.16
CA THR A 118 11.91 0.69 -9.69
C THR A 118 12.93 0.92 -8.57
N PRO A 119 13.69 -0.10 -8.14
CA PRO A 119 14.79 0.08 -7.18
C PRO A 119 15.85 1.08 -7.70
N CYS A 120 16.53 1.77 -6.77
CA CYS A 120 17.69 2.61 -7.09
C CYS A 120 18.96 1.78 -7.36
#